data_AF-A0A2N2G3R0-F1
#
_entry.id   AF-A0A2N2G3R0-F1
#
_cell.length_a   1.000
_cell.length_b   1.000
_cell.length_c   1.000
_cell.angle_alpha   90.00
_cell.angle_beta   90.00
_cell.angle_gamma   90.00
#
_symmetry.space_group_name_H-M   'P 1'
#
loop_
_entity.id
_entity.type
_entity.pdbx_description
1 polymer ?
#
loop_
_entity_poly.entity_id
_entity_poly.type
_entity_poly.pdbx_seq_one_letter_code
_entity_poly.pdbx_strand_id
1 'polypeptide(L)'
;MPYRIEKDTMGEIKVNSTSYWGAQTQRSLENFKIGIEKMPSELILAFVFLKYACASANESLGLLEAKKAHAIKEVCQTILDGKYRDQFPLSVWQTGSGTQTNMNLNEVISSLATLQLGDDFRQKRTVHPNDDVNMSQSSNDTFPSAMRIAFVLQLQEQLLPAVEKLEHSLKQKEEEFNEIIKIGRTHLQDATPLTLGQEFSGYVEMMRKAKEQIKDALKYLQELAIGGTAVGTGINCHCDFSALVCESLNEMTQTKFKFVSHPNKFHGLTSHDGEVFLSGALNALASNLMKIANDIRWLGSGPRSGIGELFLPANEPGSSIMPGKINPTQAEAIT
;
A
#
# COMPACT_ATOMS: atom_id res chain seq x y z
N MET A 1 21.10 18.04 -20.89
CA MET A 1 20.41 16.78 -21.26
C MET A 1 19.48 17.09 -22.42
N PRO A 2 19.29 16.18 -23.38
CA PRO A 2 18.33 16.38 -24.45
C PRO A 2 16.90 16.49 -23.86
N TYR A 3 16.12 17.45 -24.36
CA TYR A 3 14.72 17.66 -23.99
C TYR A 3 13.83 17.46 -25.21
N ARG A 4 12.59 17.03 -24.99
CA ARG A 4 11.51 17.12 -25.98
C ARG A 4 10.48 18.13 -25.52
N ILE A 5 9.71 18.65 -26.47
CA ILE A 5 8.57 19.50 -26.18
C ILE A 5 7.32 18.62 -26.10
N GLU A 6 6.61 18.70 -24.98
CA GLU A 6 5.26 18.15 -24.83
C GLU A 6 4.27 19.32 -24.70
N LYS A 7 3.00 19.08 -25.00
CA LYS A 7 1.96 20.10 -24.97
C LYS A 7 0.71 19.59 -24.26
N ASP A 8 0.18 20.38 -23.35
CA ASP A 8 -1.15 20.23 -22.79
C ASP A 8 -2.01 21.47 -23.13
N THR A 9 -3.19 21.58 -22.52
CA THR A 9 -4.08 22.73 -22.73
C THR A 9 -3.51 24.06 -22.22
N MET A 10 -2.49 24.02 -21.36
CA MET A 10 -1.78 25.21 -20.84
C MET A 10 -0.58 25.61 -21.70
N GLY A 11 -0.26 24.85 -22.74
CA GLY A 11 0.82 25.14 -23.68
C GLY A 11 1.98 24.16 -23.62
N GLU A 12 3.13 24.58 -24.14
CA GLU A 12 4.33 23.76 -24.29
C GLU A 12 5.16 23.68 -23.00
N ILE A 13 5.79 22.54 -22.75
CA ILE A 13 6.73 22.33 -21.64
C ILE A 13 7.88 21.40 -22.06
N LYS A 14 9.07 21.61 -21.50
CA LYS A 14 10.26 20.81 -21.77
C LYS A 14 10.29 19.59 -20.86
N VAL A 15 10.33 18.40 -21.44
CA VAL A 15 10.44 17.12 -20.73
C VAL A 15 11.75 16.43 -21.09
N ASN A 16 12.43 15.81 -20.13
CA ASN A 16 13.65 15.04 -20.40
C ASN A 16 13.36 13.93 -21.43
N SER A 17 14.16 13.85 -22.51
CA SER A 17 13.91 12.93 -23.64
C SER A 17 13.91 11.43 -23.28
N THR A 18 14.54 11.07 -22.16
CA THR A 18 14.57 9.68 -21.65
C THR A 18 13.35 9.32 -20.79
N SER A 19 12.54 10.30 -20.39
CA SER A 19 11.35 10.09 -19.57
C SER A 19 10.14 9.74 -20.43
N TYR A 20 9.31 8.81 -19.96
CA TYR A 20 8.07 8.40 -20.64
C TYR A 20 6.83 9.19 -20.22
N TRP A 21 6.89 9.97 -19.13
CA TRP A 21 5.79 10.85 -18.70
C TRP A 21 5.63 12.08 -19.61
N GLY A 22 4.49 12.76 -19.59
CA GLY A 22 4.15 13.85 -20.51
C GLY A 22 4.14 15.23 -19.87
N ALA A 23 3.39 16.14 -20.48
CA ALA A 23 3.31 17.54 -20.07
C ALA A 23 2.74 17.71 -18.65
N GLN A 24 1.68 16.97 -18.29
CA GLN A 24 1.02 17.18 -17.00
C GLN A 24 1.89 16.70 -15.84
N THR A 25 2.59 15.58 -16.00
CA THR A 25 3.55 15.11 -15.00
C THR A 25 4.70 16.09 -14.85
N GLN A 26 5.27 16.58 -15.95
CA GLN A 26 6.37 17.54 -15.89
C GLN A 26 5.95 18.85 -15.19
N ARG A 27 4.75 19.34 -15.51
CA ARG A 27 4.19 20.55 -14.89
C ARG A 27 3.94 20.34 -13.39
N SER A 28 3.43 19.18 -12.99
CA SER A 28 3.29 18.81 -11.58
C SER A 28 4.65 18.78 -10.87
N LEU A 29 5.65 18.15 -11.47
CA LEU A 29 7.00 18.05 -10.92
C LEU A 29 7.66 19.42 -10.71
N GLU A 30 7.38 20.39 -11.58
CA GLU A 30 7.90 21.75 -11.45
C GLU A 30 7.15 22.60 -10.42
N ASN A 31 5.84 22.40 -10.28
CA ASN A 31 4.97 23.20 -9.39
C ASN A 31 4.92 22.69 -7.95
N PHE A 32 5.08 21.38 -7.73
CA PHE A 32 4.93 20.73 -6.42
C PHE A 32 6.28 20.22 -5.88
N LYS A 33 7.21 21.16 -5.67
CA LYS A 33 8.54 20.91 -5.07
C LYS A 33 8.48 20.96 -3.55
N ILE A 34 7.63 20.14 -2.95
CA ILE A 34 7.35 20.12 -1.52
C ILE A 34 7.81 18.76 -0.97
N GLY A 35 8.52 18.76 0.15
CA GLY A 35 8.99 17.54 0.83
C GLY A 35 9.98 16.70 0.00
N ILE A 36 10.32 15.53 0.54
CA ILE A 36 11.13 14.52 -0.15
C ILE A 36 10.33 13.27 -0.51
N GLU A 37 9.14 13.15 0.08
CA GLU A 37 8.26 12.00 -0.03
C GLU A 37 7.69 11.91 -1.45
N LYS A 38 7.94 10.77 -2.08
CA LYS A 38 7.34 10.38 -3.36
C LYS A 38 6.12 9.52 -3.12
N MET A 39 5.27 9.42 -4.13
CA MET A 39 4.16 8.47 -4.06
C MET A 39 4.69 7.06 -3.75
N PRO A 40 4.10 6.35 -2.76
CA PRO A 40 4.56 5.01 -2.39
C PRO A 40 4.52 4.05 -3.60
N SER A 41 5.53 3.19 -3.72
CA SER A 41 5.61 2.21 -4.82
C SER A 41 4.38 1.32 -4.88
N GLU A 42 3.83 0.99 -3.72
CA GLU A 42 2.66 0.13 -3.54
C GLU A 42 1.41 0.78 -4.16
N LEU A 43 1.27 2.10 -4.01
CA LEU A 43 0.17 2.85 -4.61
C LEU A 43 0.33 2.95 -6.13
N ILE A 44 1.56 3.14 -6.63
CA ILE A 44 1.83 3.14 -8.07
C ILE A 44 1.50 1.77 -8.67
N LEU A 45 1.92 0.67 -8.05
CA LEU A 45 1.59 -0.67 -8.52
C LEU A 45 0.08 -0.93 -8.47
N ALA A 46 -0.62 -0.50 -7.41
CA ALA A 46 -2.07 -0.58 -7.34
C ALA A 46 -2.79 0.18 -8.47
N PHE A 47 -2.27 1.35 -8.86
CA PHE A 47 -2.74 2.03 -10.06
C PHE A 47 -2.49 1.23 -11.33
N VAL A 48 -1.34 0.56 -11.45
CA VAL A 48 -1.04 -0.28 -12.62
C VAL A 48 -2.01 -1.47 -12.70
N PHE A 49 -2.31 -2.12 -11.57
CA PHE A 49 -3.39 -3.12 -11.49
C PHE A 49 -4.72 -2.55 -11.97
N LEU A 50 -5.09 -1.36 -11.49
CA LEU A 50 -6.33 -0.69 -11.87
C LEU A 50 -6.39 -0.34 -13.37
N LYS A 51 -5.30 0.18 -13.96
CA LYS A 51 -5.24 0.54 -15.38
C LYS A 51 -5.32 -0.69 -16.29
N TYR A 52 -4.69 -1.79 -15.90
CA TYR A 52 -4.87 -3.08 -16.57
C TYR A 52 -6.35 -3.49 -16.58
N ALA A 53 -6.99 -3.51 -15.40
CA ALA A 53 -8.37 -3.95 -15.27
C ALA A 53 -9.36 -3.02 -16.01
N CYS A 54 -9.11 -1.71 -16.03
CA CYS A 54 -9.90 -0.76 -16.81
C CYS A 54 -9.77 -1.01 -18.31
N ALA A 55 -8.56 -1.33 -18.81
CA ALA A 55 -8.37 -1.69 -20.22
C ALA A 55 -9.08 -3.01 -20.58
N SER A 56 -9.00 -4.03 -19.71
CA SER A 56 -9.74 -5.29 -19.87
C SER A 56 -11.26 -5.07 -19.93
N ALA A 57 -11.81 -4.26 -19.03
CA ALA A 57 -13.24 -3.97 -18.99
C ALA A 57 -13.70 -3.17 -20.21
N ASN A 58 -12.94 -2.16 -20.64
CA ASN A 58 -13.30 -1.41 -21.84
C ASN A 58 -13.17 -2.24 -23.13
N GLU A 59 -12.23 -3.20 -23.18
CA GLU A 59 -12.13 -4.16 -24.29
C GLU A 59 -13.34 -5.10 -24.33
N SER A 60 -13.73 -5.69 -23.19
CA SER A 60 -14.88 -6.61 -23.13
C SER A 60 -16.21 -5.92 -23.44
N LEU A 61 -16.31 -4.62 -23.15
CA LEU A 61 -17.44 -3.77 -23.51
C LEU A 61 -17.40 -3.25 -24.95
N GLY A 62 -16.33 -3.53 -25.71
CA GLY A 62 -16.15 -3.05 -27.08
C GLY A 62 -15.91 -1.54 -27.21
N LEU A 63 -15.56 -0.86 -26.12
CA LEU A 63 -15.28 0.59 -26.08
C LEU A 63 -13.83 0.90 -26.49
N LEU A 64 -12.90 0.01 -26.16
CA LEU A 64 -11.48 0.14 -26.50
C LEU A 64 -11.08 -0.90 -27.54
N GLU A 65 -10.41 -0.46 -28.61
CA GLU A 65 -9.89 -1.34 -29.65
C GLU A 65 -8.94 -2.40 -29.05
N ALA A 66 -9.17 -3.68 -29.38
CA ALA A 66 -8.43 -4.82 -28.83
C ALA A 66 -6.90 -4.66 -28.95
N LYS A 67 -6.41 -4.10 -30.07
CA LYS A 67 -4.98 -3.85 -30.27
C LYS A 67 -4.41 -2.88 -29.23
N LYS A 68 -5.13 -1.80 -28.90
CA LYS A 68 -4.73 -0.84 -27.87
C LYS A 68 -4.87 -1.41 -26.47
N ALA A 69 -5.97 -2.11 -26.20
CA ALA A 69 -6.21 -2.76 -24.92
C ALA A 69 -5.10 -3.77 -24.59
N HIS A 70 -4.72 -4.59 -25.56
CA HIS A 70 -3.63 -5.55 -25.41
C HIS A 70 -2.29 -4.86 -25.10
N ALA A 71 -1.91 -3.82 -25.86
CA ALA A 71 -0.68 -3.07 -25.61
C ALA A 71 -0.65 -2.40 -24.23
N ILE A 72 -1.78 -1.83 -23.77
CA ILE A 72 -1.90 -1.26 -22.42
C ILE A 72 -1.70 -2.35 -21.35
N LYS A 73 -2.34 -3.52 -21.51
CA LYS A 73 -2.23 -4.65 -20.58
C LYS A 73 -0.80 -5.18 -20.49
N GLU A 74 -0.12 -5.37 -21.62
CA GLU A 74 1.27 -5.84 -21.66
C GLU A 74 2.24 -4.85 -20.99
N VAL A 75 2.04 -3.55 -21.21
CA VAL A 75 2.82 -2.51 -20.53
C VAL A 75 2.56 -2.49 -19.04
N CYS A 76 1.30 -2.62 -18.62
CA CYS A 76 0.98 -2.72 -17.20
C CYS A 76 1.69 -3.92 -16.57
N GLN A 77 1.66 -5.09 -17.21
CA GLN A 77 2.40 -6.26 -16.74
C GLN A 77 3.91 -5.99 -16.64
N THR A 78 4.49 -5.33 -17.64
CA THR A 78 5.92 -4.98 -17.66
C THR A 78 6.30 -4.06 -16.49
N ILE A 79 5.43 -3.12 -16.10
CA ILE A 79 5.63 -2.26 -14.93
C ILE A 79 5.50 -3.07 -13.63
N LEU A 80 4.51 -3.98 -13.54
CA LEU A 80 4.35 -4.89 -12.40
C LEU A 80 5.57 -5.80 -12.21
N ASP A 81 6.22 -6.22 -13.30
CA ASP A 81 7.48 -6.99 -13.30
C ASP A 81 8.70 -6.14 -12.86
N GLY A 82 8.48 -4.90 -12.44
CA GLY A 82 9.48 -4.03 -11.82
C GLY A 82 10.27 -3.16 -12.79
N LYS A 83 9.86 -3.06 -14.06
CA LYS A 83 10.45 -2.10 -15.01
C LYS A 83 9.89 -0.69 -14.80
N TYR A 84 10.63 0.32 -15.26
CA TYR A 84 10.19 1.72 -15.31
C TYR A 84 9.83 2.37 -13.96
N ARG A 85 10.39 1.88 -12.84
CA ARG A 85 10.14 2.43 -11.50
C ARG A 85 10.53 3.91 -11.35
N ASP A 86 11.50 4.36 -12.15
CA ASP A 86 11.98 5.75 -12.18
C ASP A 86 11.06 6.72 -12.95
N GLN A 87 9.97 6.21 -13.56
CA GLN A 87 9.05 7.00 -14.38
C GLN A 87 7.90 7.65 -13.59
N PHE A 88 7.91 7.52 -12.27
CA PHE A 88 6.86 8.03 -11.38
C PHE A 88 7.43 9.02 -10.35
N PRO A 89 7.85 10.23 -10.77
CA PRO A 89 8.68 11.12 -9.95
C PRO A 89 7.88 12.02 -8.98
N LEU A 90 6.54 11.92 -8.97
CA LEU A 90 5.68 12.88 -8.28
C LEU A 90 5.69 12.71 -6.76
N SER A 91 5.55 13.83 -6.07
CA SER A 91 5.48 13.88 -4.61
C SER A 91 4.11 13.45 -4.10
N VAL A 92 4.05 12.99 -2.84
CA VAL A 92 2.79 12.87 -2.08
C VAL A 92 2.08 14.23 -1.99
N TRP A 93 2.86 15.31 -1.86
CA TRP A 93 2.38 16.68 -1.66
C TRP A 93 1.94 17.33 -2.97
N GLN A 94 0.83 16.85 -3.52
CA GLN A 94 0.30 17.26 -4.82
C GLN A 94 -1.19 17.65 -4.71
N THR A 95 -1.94 17.71 -5.81
CA THR A 95 -3.40 17.90 -5.75
C THR A 95 -4.07 16.83 -4.85
N GLY A 96 -5.02 17.25 -4.01
CA GLY A 96 -5.68 16.37 -3.04
C GLY A 96 -6.51 15.24 -3.67
N SER A 97 -6.93 15.39 -4.93
CA SER A 97 -7.60 14.35 -5.72
C SER A 97 -6.65 13.31 -6.31
N GLY A 98 -5.33 13.53 -6.23
CA GLY A 98 -4.32 12.69 -6.86
C GLY A 98 -4.33 12.68 -8.39
N THR A 99 -5.01 13.64 -9.04
CA THR A 99 -5.11 13.75 -10.51
C THR A 99 -3.76 13.71 -11.21
N GLN A 100 -2.74 14.33 -10.63
CA GLN A 100 -1.40 14.38 -11.22
C GLN A 100 -0.73 13.00 -11.25
N THR A 101 -0.86 12.18 -10.20
CA THR A 101 -0.41 10.78 -10.22
C THR A 101 -1.23 9.93 -11.19
N ASN A 102 -2.55 10.09 -11.24
CA ASN A 102 -3.37 9.39 -12.24
C ASN A 102 -2.89 9.72 -13.66
N MET A 103 -2.63 10.99 -13.95
CA MET A 103 -2.10 11.42 -15.24
C MET A 103 -0.67 10.96 -15.50
N ASN A 104 0.17 10.87 -14.48
CA ASN A 104 1.51 10.30 -14.61
C ASN A 104 1.46 8.85 -15.08
N LEU A 105 0.58 8.04 -14.50
CA LEU A 105 0.35 6.68 -14.96
C LEU A 105 -0.17 6.66 -16.39
N ASN A 106 -1.18 7.48 -16.69
CA ASN A 106 -1.76 7.56 -18.04
C ASN A 106 -0.72 7.92 -19.11
N GLU A 107 0.11 8.93 -18.85
CA GLU A 107 1.13 9.40 -19.79
C GLU A 107 2.24 8.37 -20.00
N VAL A 108 2.72 7.74 -18.92
CA VAL A 108 3.77 6.70 -19.00
C VAL A 108 3.24 5.47 -19.76
N ILE A 109 2.07 4.97 -19.39
CA ILE A 109 1.45 3.80 -20.03
C ILE A 109 1.13 4.11 -21.50
N SER A 110 0.60 5.29 -21.81
CA SER A 110 0.37 5.76 -23.19
C SER A 110 1.65 5.74 -24.04
N SER A 111 2.74 6.31 -23.52
CA SER A 111 4.02 6.38 -24.24
C SER A 111 4.58 4.98 -24.51
N LEU A 112 4.57 4.11 -23.49
CA LEU A 112 5.08 2.74 -23.60
C LEU A 112 4.20 1.88 -24.52
N ALA A 113 2.87 1.98 -24.42
CA ALA A 113 1.95 1.22 -25.26
C ALA A 113 2.04 1.68 -26.72
N THR A 114 2.28 2.96 -26.96
CA THR A 114 2.54 3.47 -28.33
C THR A 114 3.80 2.84 -28.92
N LEU A 115 4.89 2.75 -28.15
CA LEU A 115 6.12 2.06 -28.57
C LEU A 115 5.89 0.57 -28.82
N GLN A 116 5.10 -0.10 -27.97
CA GLN A 116 4.70 -1.51 -28.13
C GLN A 116 4.01 -1.74 -29.48
N LEU A 117 3.22 -0.77 -29.95
CA LEU A 117 2.52 -0.83 -31.24
C LEU A 117 3.40 -0.47 -32.45
N GLY A 118 4.66 -0.09 -32.23
CA GLY A 118 5.64 0.24 -33.26
C GLY A 118 5.70 1.72 -33.65
N ASP A 119 4.93 2.59 -32.99
CA ASP A 119 4.94 4.04 -33.24
C ASP A 119 5.88 4.77 -32.26
N ASP A 120 6.47 5.88 -32.71
CA ASP A 120 7.24 6.77 -31.82
C ASP A 120 6.29 7.76 -31.12
N PHE A 121 6.10 7.58 -29.81
CA PHE A 121 5.23 8.45 -29.00
C PHE A 121 5.61 9.94 -29.02
N ARG A 122 6.84 10.25 -29.44
CA ARG A 122 7.33 11.63 -29.61
C ARG A 122 6.81 12.29 -30.89
N GLN A 123 6.34 11.50 -31.85
CA GLN A 123 5.83 11.97 -33.15
C GLN A 123 4.32 11.77 -33.22
N LYS A 124 3.84 10.60 -32.80
CA LYS A 124 2.42 10.23 -32.85
C LYS A 124 2.07 9.34 -31.67
N ARG A 125 1.14 9.79 -30.82
CA ARG A 125 0.58 9.00 -29.72
C ARG A 125 -0.62 8.19 -30.21
N THR A 126 -0.38 7.00 -30.74
CA THR A 126 -1.45 6.09 -31.18
C THR A 126 -2.31 5.60 -30.01
N VAL A 127 -1.73 5.51 -28.81
CA VAL A 127 -2.47 5.34 -27.55
C VAL A 127 -2.50 6.68 -26.82
N HIS A 128 -3.66 7.29 -26.68
CA HIS A 128 -3.85 8.59 -26.03
C HIS A 128 -4.03 8.43 -24.50
N PRO A 129 -3.36 9.25 -23.67
CA PRO A 129 -3.39 9.10 -22.21
C PRO A 129 -4.79 9.30 -21.62
N ASN A 130 -5.63 10.17 -22.19
CA ASN A 130 -6.99 10.38 -21.68
C ASN A 130 -7.98 9.43 -22.36
N ASP A 131 -8.09 9.54 -23.68
CA ASP A 131 -9.11 8.87 -24.49
C ASP A 131 -8.97 7.35 -24.52
N ASP A 132 -7.75 6.80 -24.38
CA ASP A 132 -7.53 5.35 -24.36
C ASP A 132 -7.21 4.84 -22.94
N VAL A 133 -6.15 5.35 -22.29
CA VAL A 133 -5.68 4.83 -20.99
C VAL A 133 -6.62 5.23 -19.83
N ASN A 134 -7.20 6.43 -19.89
CA ASN A 134 -8.14 6.94 -18.90
C ASN A 134 -9.60 6.83 -19.35
N MET A 135 -9.89 6.01 -20.36
CA MET A 135 -11.25 5.78 -20.86
C MET A 135 -12.16 5.28 -19.72
N SER A 136 -13.36 5.84 -19.61
CA SER A 136 -14.38 5.49 -18.61
C SER A 136 -14.01 5.82 -17.15
N GLN A 137 -12.98 6.66 -16.92
CA GLN A 137 -12.39 6.91 -15.60
C GLN A 137 -12.31 8.41 -15.26
N SER A 138 -12.23 8.71 -13.96
CA SER A 138 -11.89 10.02 -13.40
C SER A 138 -10.79 9.84 -12.35
N SER A 139 -9.96 10.86 -12.09
CA SER A 139 -9.07 10.79 -10.93
C SER A 139 -9.82 10.58 -9.61
N ASN A 140 -11.06 11.11 -9.55
CA ASN A 140 -11.88 11.11 -8.35
C ASN A 140 -12.40 9.72 -7.99
N ASP A 141 -12.49 8.78 -8.94
CA ASP A 141 -12.85 7.39 -8.67
C ASP A 141 -11.67 6.43 -8.84
N THR A 142 -10.61 6.79 -9.57
CA THR A 142 -9.41 5.94 -9.69
C THR A 142 -8.50 6.02 -8.48
N PHE A 143 -8.25 7.21 -7.92
CA PHE A 143 -7.35 7.36 -6.77
C PHE A 143 -7.86 6.66 -5.49
N PRO A 144 -9.11 6.85 -5.03
CA PRO A 144 -9.65 6.07 -3.91
C PRO A 144 -9.64 4.56 -4.19
N SER A 145 -9.90 4.14 -5.43
CA SER A 145 -9.83 2.71 -5.79
C SER A 145 -8.41 2.16 -5.70
N ALA A 146 -7.41 2.90 -6.21
CA ALA A 146 -6.01 2.51 -6.12
C ALA A 146 -5.51 2.46 -4.66
N MET A 147 -5.96 3.38 -3.80
CA MET A 147 -5.67 3.32 -2.35
C MET A 147 -6.17 2.03 -1.73
N ARG A 148 -7.44 1.68 -1.97
CA ARG A 148 -8.05 0.45 -1.43
C ARG A 148 -7.41 -0.82 -1.97
N ILE A 149 -7.06 -0.85 -3.26
CA ILE A 149 -6.28 -1.95 -3.86
C ILE A 149 -4.92 -2.07 -3.14
N ALA A 150 -4.19 -0.97 -2.97
CA ALA A 150 -2.90 -0.99 -2.28
C ALA A 150 -3.03 -1.52 -0.84
N PHE A 151 -4.02 -1.05 -0.08
CA PHE A 151 -4.23 -1.51 1.29
C PHE A 151 -4.58 -2.99 1.37
N VAL A 152 -5.52 -3.47 0.56
CA VAL A 152 -5.90 -4.89 0.58
C VAL A 152 -4.70 -5.79 0.26
N LEU A 153 -3.90 -5.45 -0.76
CA LEU A 153 -2.73 -6.23 -1.13
C LEU A 153 -1.64 -6.17 -0.07
N GLN A 154 -1.29 -4.99 0.44
CA GLN A 154 -0.25 -4.85 1.47
C GLN A 154 -0.64 -5.53 2.79
N LEU A 155 -1.92 -5.46 3.18
CA LEU A 155 -2.41 -6.16 4.36
C LEU A 155 -2.32 -7.67 4.18
N GLN A 156 -2.71 -8.19 3.02
CA GLN A 156 -2.67 -9.62 2.71
C GLN A 156 -1.24 -10.17 2.61
N GLU A 157 -0.35 -9.45 1.94
CA GLU A 157 0.97 -9.98 1.53
C GLU A 157 2.07 -9.70 2.55
N GLN A 158 1.96 -8.62 3.32
CA GLN A 158 3.01 -8.18 4.25
C GLN A 158 2.54 -8.23 5.70
N LEU A 159 1.50 -7.46 6.04
CA LEU A 159 1.17 -7.22 7.45
C LEU A 159 0.56 -8.44 8.15
N LEU A 160 -0.48 -9.05 7.57
CA LEU A 160 -1.14 -10.21 8.20
C LEU A 160 -0.18 -11.40 8.37
N PRO A 161 0.66 -11.77 7.38
CA PRO A 161 1.68 -12.80 7.57
C PRO A 161 2.71 -12.46 8.66
N ALA A 162 3.14 -11.20 8.75
CA ALA A 162 4.09 -10.77 9.79
C ALA A 162 3.49 -10.88 11.20
N VAL A 163 2.23 -10.46 11.36
CA VAL A 163 1.46 -10.61 12.60
C VAL A 163 1.28 -12.08 12.97
N GLU A 164 0.93 -12.94 12.01
CA GLU A 164 0.79 -14.39 12.23
C GLU A 164 2.11 -15.05 12.62
N LYS A 165 3.22 -14.63 12.01
CA LYS A 165 4.55 -15.11 12.37
C LYS A 165 4.90 -14.76 13.81
N LEU A 166 4.67 -13.51 14.22
CA LEU A 166 4.92 -13.06 15.60
C LEU A 166 4.01 -13.80 16.60
N GLU A 167 2.71 -13.93 16.30
CA GLU A 167 1.76 -14.70 17.11
C GLU A 167 2.25 -16.14 17.33
N HIS A 168 2.71 -16.82 16.26
CA HIS A 168 3.21 -18.19 16.36
C HIS A 168 4.48 -18.28 17.20
N SER A 169 5.44 -17.37 17.02
CA SER A 169 6.66 -17.35 17.85
C SER A 169 6.35 -17.08 19.32
N LEU A 170 5.41 -16.18 19.63
CA LEU A 170 4.95 -15.94 21.00
C LEU A 170 4.26 -17.18 21.57
N LYS A 171 3.46 -17.89 20.77
CA LYS A 171 2.76 -19.12 21.19
C LYS A 171 3.73 -20.25 21.52
N GLN A 172 4.78 -20.42 20.72
CA GLN A 172 5.84 -21.40 21.04
C GLN A 172 6.50 -21.09 22.38
N LYS A 173 6.77 -19.80 22.67
CA LYS A 173 7.34 -19.39 23.96
C LYS A 173 6.36 -19.49 25.13
N GLU A 174 5.07 -19.22 24.90
CA GLU A 174 4.01 -19.48 25.88
C GLU A 174 4.04 -20.94 26.36
N GLU A 175 4.15 -21.89 25.42
CA GLU A 175 4.19 -23.33 25.70
C GLU A 175 5.50 -23.75 26.39
N GLU A 176 6.65 -23.27 25.90
CA GLU A 176 7.97 -23.53 26.50
C GLU A 176 8.06 -23.03 27.96
N PHE A 177 7.40 -21.92 28.27
CA PHE A 177 7.46 -21.25 29.56
C PHE A 177 6.33 -21.62 30.52
N ASN A 178 5.45 -22.57 30.15
CA ASN A 178 4.24 -22.87 30.89
C ASN A 178 4.48 -23.34 32.33
N GLU A 179 5.60 -24.03 32.59
CA GLU A 179 5.94 -24.58 33.91
C GLU A 179 6.84 -23.64 34.75
N ILE A 180 7.30 -22.53 34.18
CA ILE A 180 8.21 -21.60 34.88
C ILE A 180 7.38 -20.64 35.73
N ILE A 181 7.36 -20.85 37.04
CA ILE A 181 6.72 -19.93 37.99
C ILE A 181 7.61 -18.69 38.19
N LYS A 182 7.01 -17.50 38.04
CA LYS A 182 7.63 -16.20 38.31
C LYS A 182 6.76 -15.36 39.24
N ILE A 183 7.33 -14.27 39.75
CA ILE A 183 6.58 -13.27 40.52
C ILE A 183 5.82 -12.35 39.56
N GLY A 184 4.54 -12.10 39.83
CA GLY A 184 3.79 -11.06 39.14
C GLY A 184 4.22 -9.67 39.59
N ARG A 185 4.04 -8.66 38.74
CA ARG A 185 4.24 -7.26 39.11
C ARG A 185 3.07 -6.40 38.68
N THR A 186 2.47 -5.68 39.63
CA THR A 186 1.43 -4.66 39.36
C THR A 186 1.92 -3.35 39.95
N HIS A 187 1.76 -2.24 39.23
CA HIS A 187 2.40 -0.95 39.60
C HIS A 187 3.92 -1.06 39.81
N LEU A 188 4.58 -2.00 39.12
CA LEU A 188 5.99 -2.38 39.28
C LEU A 188 6.38 -2.91 40.68
N GLN A 189 5.40 -3.16 41.55
CA GLN A 189 5.59 -3.78 42.87
C GLN A 189 5.35 -5.30 42.79
N ASP A 190 5.98 -6.05 43.69
CA ASP A 190 5.80 -7.50 43.81
C ASP A 190 4.33 -7.85 44.06
N ALA A 191 3.82 -8.87 43.36
CA ALA A 191 2.45 -9.36 43.45
C ALA A 191 2.43 -10.89 43.65
N THR A 192 1.28 -11.54 43.41
CA THR A 192 1.17 -12.99 43.49
C THR A 192 1.85 -13.69 42.30
N PRO A 193 2.29 -14.95 42.46
CA PRO A 193 2.92 -15.70 41.36
C PRO A 193 1.97 -16.01 40.19
N LEU A 194 2.58 -16.19 39.02
CA LEU A 194 1.98 -16.74 37.79
C LEU A 194 3.07 -17.51 37.02
N THR A 195 2.71 -18.26 35.99
CA THR A 195 3.72 -18.83 35.10
C THR A 195 4.17 -17.82 34.03
N LEU A 196 5.41 -17.91 33.57
CA LEU A 196 5.90 -17.08 32.48
C LEU A 196 5.12 -17.37 31.18
N GLY A 197 4.64 -18.60 31.00
CA GLY A 197 3.68 -18.95 29.95
C GLY A 197 2.37 -18.16 30.06
N GLN A 198 1.79 -18.02 31.26
CA GLN A 198 0.58 -17.19 31.46
C GLN A 198 0.82 -15.72 31.07
N GLU A 199 1.98 -15.15 31.40
CA GLU A 199 2.34 -13.79 30.96
C GLU A 199 2.40 -13.69 29.42
N PHE A 200 3.07 -14.64 28.77
CA PHE A 200 3.16 -14.69 27.30
C PHE A 200 1.82 -14.97 26.60
N SER A 201 0.89 -15.66 27.25
CA SER A 201 -0.45 -15.91 26.72
C SER A 201 -1.22 -14.60 26.47
N GLY A 202 -0.97 -13.57 27.29
CA GLY A 202 -1.50 -12.23 27.07
C GLY A 202 -0.98 -11.61 25.77
N TYR A 203 0.31 -11.79 25.47
CA TYR A 203 0.91 -11.28 24.23
C TYR A 203 0.36 -12.01 23.00
N VAL A 204 0.16 -13.32 23.08
CA VAL A 204 -0.46 -14.11 22.01
C VAL A 204 -1.87 -13.60 21.72
N GLU A 205 -2.68 -13.38 22.77
CA GLU A 205 -4.06 -12.90 22.60
C GLU A 205 -4.11 -11.47 22.05
N MET A 206 -3.18 -10.59 22.46
CA MET A 206 -3.02 -9.25 21.88
C MET A 206 -2.80 -9.30 20.36
N MET A 207 -1.97 -10.23 19.87
CA MET A 207 -1.72 -10.38 18.43
C MET A 207 -2.94 -10.96 17.70
N ARG A 208 -3.64 -11.94 18.29
CA ARG A 208 -4.87 -12.52 17.73
C ARG A 208 -5.96 -11.45 17.55
N LYS A 209 -6.20 -10.65 18.58
CA LYS A 209 -7.23 -9.60 18.54
C LYS A 209 -6.87 -8.50 17.55
N ALA A 210 -5.61 -8.09 17.48
CA ALA A 210 -5.15 -7.12 16.48
C ALA A 210 -5.37 -7.65 15.05
N LYS A 211 -5.07 -8.93 14.80
CA LYS A 211 -5.31 -9.59 13.50
C LYS A 211 -6.81 -9.61 13.14
N GLU A 212 -7.69 -9.90 14.09
CA GLU A 212 -9.15 -9.87 13.88
C GLU A 212 -9.63 -8.46 13.53
N GLN A 213 -9.18 -7.44 14.27
CA GLN A 213 -9.54 -6.03 14.03
C GLN A 213 -9.10 -5.56 12.64
N ILE A 214 -7.90 -5.95 12.19
CA ILE A 214 -7.42 -5.65 10.83
C ILE A 214 -8.28 -6.36 9.77
N LYS A 215 -8.69 -7.61 10.02
CA LYS A 215 -9.59 -8.35 9.12
C LYS A 215 -10.99 -7.74 9.06
N ASP A 216 -11.47 -7.15 10.15
CA ASP A 216 -12.72 -6.39 10.14
C ASP A 216 -12.63 -5.15 9.24
N ALA A 217 -11.50 -4.44 9.25
CA ALA A 217 -11.29 -3.29 8.37
C ALA A 217 -11.33 -3.67 6.88
N LEU A 218 -10.81 -4.85 6.52
CA LEU A 218 -10.81 -5.35 5.13
C LEU A 218 -12.21 -5.47 4.52
N LYS A 219 -13.27 -5.61 5.34
CA LYS A 219 -14.66 -5.65 4.85
C LYS A 219 -15.01 -4.37 4.08
N TYR A 220 -14.57 -3.22 4.57
CA TYR A 220 -14.86 -1.91 3.97
C TYR A 220 -13.90 -1.57 2.82
N LEU A 221 -12.67 -2.08 2.87
CA LEU A 221 -11.64 -1.78 1.87
C LEU A 221 -11.80 -2.58 0.56
N GLN A 222 -12.63 -3.63 0.55
CA GLN A 222 -12.95 -4.39 -0.65
C GLN A 222 -13.85 -3.61 -1.64
N GLU A 223 -14.54 -2.57 -1.17
CA GLU A 223 -15.49 -1.79 -1.97
C GLU A 223 -14.77 -0.70 -2.77
N LEU A 224 -14.79 -0.76 -4.11
CA LEU A 224 -14.08 0.19 -4.97
C LEU A 224 -14.99 1.29 -5.54
N ALA A 225 -14.47 2.51 -5.53
CA ALA A 225 -15.15 3.70 -6.05
C ALA A 225 -15.23 3.74 -7.58
N ILE A 226 -14.40 2.95 -8.28
CA ILE A 226 -14.29 2.92 -9.74
C ILE A 226 -15.66 2.77 -10.43
N GLY A 227 -15.91 3.58 -11.46
CA GLY A 227 -17.20 3.72 -12.12
C GLY A 227 -18.07 4.83 -11.53
N GLY A 228 -17.65 5.48 -10.44
CA GLY A 228 -18.30 6.68 -9.91
C GLY A 228 -17.99 7.95 -10.72
N THR A 229 -16.90 7.96 -11.47
CA THR A 229 -16.42 9.06 -12.32
C THR A 229 -16.20 10.37 -11.56
N ALA A 230 -16.69 11.50 -12.05
CA ALA A 230 -16.38 12.82 -11.51
C ALA A 230 -16.97 13.05 -10.10
N VAL A 231 -18.25 12.69 -9.91
CA VAL A 231 -19.02 13.06 -8.70
C VAL A 231 -19.87 11.91 -8.14
N GLY A 232 -19.74 10.70 -8.67
CA GLY A 232 -20.45 9.51 -8.20
C GLY A 232 -21.63 9.06 -9.06
N THR A 233 -22.02 9.83 -10.08
CA THR A 233 -23.16 9.50 -10.96
C THR A 233 -22.85 8.45 -12.03
N GLY A 234 -21.58 8.19 -12.32
CA GLY A 234 -21.15 7.31 -13.40
C GLY A 234 -21.27 7.90 -14.80
N ILE A 235 -21.36 9.23 -14.95
CA ILE A 235 -21.43 9.88 -16.26
C ILE A 235 -20.19 9.57 -17.11
N ASN A 236 -20.38 9.28 -18.40
CA ASN A 236 -19.32 8.83 -19.33
C ASN A 236 -18.68 7.49 -18.95
N CYS A 237 -19.40 6.62 -18.24
CA CYS A 237 -18.97 5.28 -17.89
C CYS A 237 -20.10 4.28 -18.20
N HIS A 238 -19.76 3.10 -18.71
CA HIS A 238 -20.74 2.04 -18.96
C HIS A 238 -21.25 1.45 -17.64
N CYS A 239 -22.53 1.05 -17.57
CA CYS A 239 -23.13 0.54 -16.33
C CYS A 239 -22.39 -0.69 -15.77
N ASP A 240 -21.90 -1.56 -16.65
CA ASP A 240 -21.21 -2.80 -16.26
C ASP A 240 -19.71 -2.62 -16.00
N PHE A 241 -19.15 -1.44 -16.29
CA PHE A 241 -17.70 -1.19 -16.20
C PHE A 241 -17.13 -1.49 -14.82
N SER A 242 -17.80 -1.01 -13.77
CA SER A 242 -17.32 -1.17 -12.39
C SER A 242 -17.21 -2.64 -11.97
N ALA A 243 -18.21 -3.46 -12.35
CA ALA A 243 -18.22 -4.89 -12.02
C ALA A 243 -17.10 -5.64 -12.77
N LEU A 244 -16.95 -5.36 -14.07
CA LEU A 244 -15.91 -5.96 -14.91
C LEU A 244 -14.50 -5.58 -14.48
N VAL A 245 -14.29 -4.34 -14.02
CA VAL A 245 -13.00 -3.93 -13.44
C VAL A 245 -12.70 -4.74 -12.17
N CYS A 246 -13.69 -4.91 -11.28
CA CYS A 246 -13.50 -5.69 -10.06
C CYS A 246 -13.21 -7.17 -10.36
N GLU A 247 -13.90 -7.76 -11.34
CA GLU A 247 -13.65 -9.12 -11.82
C GLU A 247 -12.21 -9.28 -12.32
N SER A 248 -11.77 -8.42 -13.24
CA SER A 248 -10.41 -8.45 -13.78
C SER A 248 -9.34 -8.23 -12.69
N LEU A 249 -9.58 -7.33 -11.72
CA LEU A 249 -8.68 -7.15 -10.58
C LEU A 249 -8.58 -8.41 -9.72
N ASN A 250 -9.70 -9.06 -9.44
CA ASN A 250 -9.76 -10.27 -8.62
C ASN A 250 -9.06 -11.47 -9.28
N GLU A 251 -9.15 -11.57 -10.61
CA GLU A 251 -8.42 -12.55 -11.41
C GLU A 251 -6.91 -12.26 -11.41
N MET A 252 -6.52 -11.00 -11.61
CA MET A 252 -5.10 -10.66 -11.74
C MET A 252 -4.36 -10.72 -10.40
N THR A 253 -4.99 -10.26 -9.32
CA THR A 253 -4.35 -10.21 -8.00
C THR A 253 -4.44 -11.53 -7.23
N GLN A 254 -5.37 -12.43 -7.61
CA GLN A 254 -5.67 -13.66 -6.85
C GLN A 254 -5.89 -13.41 -5.35
N THR A 255 -6.34 -12.19 -4.98
CA THR A 255 -6.61 -11.83 -3.59
C THR A 255 -7.71 -12.70 -2.99
N LYS A 256 -7.57 -13.01 -1.70
CA LYS A 256 -8.61 -13.66 -0.88
C LYS A 256 -9.71 -12.69 -0.47
N PHE A 257 -9.41 -11.39 -0.49
CA PHE A 257 -10.35 -10.31 -0.16
C PHE A 257 -10.84 -9.69 -1.46
N LYS A 258 -11.95 -10.22 -1.98
CA LYS A 258 -12.45 -9.91 -3.32
C LYS A 258 -12.92 -8.47 -3.41
N PHE A 259 -12.38 -7.74 -4.37
CA PHE A 259 -12.84 -6.41 -4.70
C PHE A 259 -14.26 -6.46 -5.29
N VAL A 260 -15.10 -5.51 -4.89
CA VAL A 260 -16.47 -5.37 -5.36
C VAL A 260 -16.78 -3.91 -5.66
N SER A 261 -17.79 -3.68 -6.50
CA SER A 261 -18.26 -2.33 -6.76
C SER A 261 -18.86 -1.72 -5.50
N HIS A 262 -18.40 -0.54 -5.10
CA HIS A 262 -18.96 0.16 -3.94
C HIS A 262 -20.48 0.42 -4.12
N PRO A 263 -21.34 0.07 -3.14
CA PRO A 263 -22.80 0.12 -3.28
C PRO A 263 -23.36 1.54 -3.44
N ASN A 264 -22.68 2.54 -2.88
CA ASN A 264 -22.99 3.96 -3.07
C ASN A 264 -21.74 4.75 -3.51
N LYS A 265 -21.68 5.15 -4.78
CA LYS A 265 -20.50 5.83 -5.33
C LYS A 265 -20.26 7.22 -4.70
N PHE A 266 -21.29 7.95 -4.31
CA PHE A 266 -21.12 9.22 -3.61
C PHE A 266 -20.35 9.05 -2.29
N HIS A 267 -20.68 7.99 -1.52
CA HIS A 267 -19.94 7.63 -0.32
C HIS A 267 -18.48 7.28 -0.64
N GLY A 268 -18.27 6.39 -1.62
CA GLY A 268 -16.93 5.95 -2.02
C GLY A 268 -16.01 7.05 -2.57
N LEU A 269 -16.57 8.19 -3.00
CA LEU A 269 -15.82 9.38 -3.44
C LEU A 269 -15.62 10.40 -2.31
N THR A 270 -16.61 10.57 -1.42
CA THR A 270 -16.61 11.68 -0.47
C THR A 270 -15.94 11.35 0.86
N SER A 271 -15.88 10.07 1.25
CA SER A 271 -15.43 9.65 2.58
C SER A 271 -14.42 8.51 2.51
N HIS A 272 -13.49 8.53 3.46
CA HIS A 272 -12.43 7.53 3.64
C HIS A 272 -12.53 6.88 5.03
N ASP A 273 -13.76 6.56 5.44
CA ASP A 273 -14.08 6.02 6.76
C ASP A 273 -13.55 4.60 6.96
N GLY A 274 -13.56 3.76 5.91
CA GLY A 274 -12.90 2.45 5.92
C GLY A 274 -11.39 2.54 6.16
N GLU A 275 -10.73 3.51 5.55
CA GLU A 275 -9.32 3.80 5.73
C GLU A 275 -9.01 4.34 7.14
N VAL A 276 -9.89 5.21 7.68
CA VAL A 276 -9.79 5.69 9.07
C VAL A 276 -9.98 4.54 10.06
N PHE A 277 -10.94 3.64 9.80
CA PHE A 277 -11.17 2.46 10.62
C PHE A 277 -9.95 1.53 10.63
N LEU A 278 -9.32 1.30 9.47
CA LEU A 278 -8.05 0.58 9.38
C LEU A 278 -6.97 1.27 10.22
N SER A 279 -6.82 2.60 10.13
CA SER A 279 -5.83 3.34 10.92
C SER A 279 -6.04 3.14 12.43
N GLY A 280 -7.29 3.09 12.90
CA GLY A 280 -7.62 2.76 14.28
C GLY A 280 -7.19 1.33 14.68
N ALA A 281 -7.41 0.34 13.82
CA ALA A 281 -6.95 -1.03 14.05
C ALA A 281 -5.41 -1.13 14.09
N LEU A 282 -4.72 -0.39 13.22
CA LEU A 282 -3.26 -0.30 13.23
C LEU A 282 -2.73 0.37 14.50
N ASN A 283 -3.43 1.38 15.02
CA ASN A 283 -3.08 2.02 16.30
C ASN A 283 -3.25 1.07 17.50
N ALA A 284 -4.28 0.21 17.48
CA ALA A 284 -4.45 -0.85 18.47
C ALA A 284 -3.30 -1.87 18.41
N LEU A 285 -2.91 -2.31 17.20
CA LEU A 285 -1.74 -3.16 17.00
C LEU A 285 -0.46 -2.50 17.55
N ALA A 286 -0.22 -1.24 17.21
CA ALA A 286 0.96 -0.49 17.68
C ALA A 286 1.02 -0.41 19.22
N SER A 287 -0.13 -0.17 19.87
CA SER A 287 -0.23 -0.12 21.33
C SER A 287 0.11 -1.46 21.98
N ASN A 288 -0.34 -2.57 21.38
CA ASN A 288 0.00 -3.92 21.84
C ASN A 288 1.48 -4.24 21.64
N LEU A 289 2.05 -3.92 20.46
CA LEU A 289 3.47 -4.12 20.18
C LEU A 289 4.35 -3.32 21.13
N MET A 290 3.97 -2.07 21.45
CA MET A 290 4.64 -1.23 22.43
C MET A 290 4.66 -1.90 23.82
N LYS A 291 3.55 -2.49 24.26
CA LYS A 291 3.50 -3.21 25.55
C LYS A 291 4.41 -4.44 25.53
N ILE A 292 4.30 -5.29 24.51
CA ILE A 292 5.10 -6.51 24.37
C ILE A 292 6.60 -6.19 24.34
N ALA A 293 7.01 -5.21 23.52
CA ALA A 293 8.41 -4.81 23.41
C ALA A 293 8.96 -4.19 24.71
N ASN A 294 8.12 -3.46 25.45
CA ASN A 294 8.50 -2.92 26.76
C ASN A 294 8.64 -4.02 27.81
N ASP A 295 7.74 -5.00 27.87
CA ASP A 295 7.88 -6.09 28.82
C ASP A 295 9.15 -6.90 28.55
N ILE A 296 9.38 -7.27 27.28
CA ILE A 296 10.57 -8.04 26.89
C ILE A 296 11.86 -7.31 27.27
N ARG A 297 11.97 -5.99 27.03
CA ARG A 297 13.17 -5.24 27.42
C ARG A 297 13.31 -5.08 28.94
N TRP A 298 12.22 -4.91 29.67
CA TRP A 298 12.26 -4.78 31.14
C TRP A 298 12.66 -6.10 31.78
N LEU A 299 12.06 -7.21 31.36
CA LEU A 299 12.41 -8.55 31.83
C LEU A 299 13.84 -8.94 31.43
N GLY A 300 14.33 -8.44 30.28
CA GLY A 300 15.71 -8.60 29.83
C GLY A 300 16.71 -7.58 30.38
N SER A 301 16.29 -6.65 31.25
CA SER A 301 17.17 -5.61 31.79
C SER A 301 18.21 -6.21 32.75
N GLY A 302 19.48 -5.82 32.62
CA GLY A 302 20.56 -6.41 33.41
C GLY A 302 21.95 -6.18 32.79
N PRO A 303 22.89 -7.13 32.89
CA PRO A 303 22.70 -8.52 33.36
C PRO A 303 22.69 -8.69 34.88
N ARG A 304 22.98 -7.64 35.68
CA ARG A 304 23.07 -7.75 37.15
C ARG A 304 22.28 -6.69 37.93
N SER A 305 22.02 -5.54 37.31
CA SER A 305 21.42 -4.38 37.98
C SER A 305 20.03 -4.04 37.43
N GLY A 306 19.29 -5.07 37.00
CA GLY A 306 17.93 -4.96 36.47
C GLY A 306 17.06 -6.12 36.96
N ILE A 307 16.02 -6.47 36.20
CA ILE A 307 15.14 -7.59 36.55
C ILE A 307 15.81 -8.93 36.21
N GLY A 308 16.36 -9.07 35.00
CA GLY A 308 17.16 -10.25 34.60
C GLY A 308 16.39 -11.58 34.53
N GLU A 309 15.09 -11.55 34.27
CA GLU A 309 14.25 -12.75 34.13
C GLU A 309 14.33 -13.39 32.73
N LEU A 310 14.68 -12.61 31.70
CA LEU A 310 14.87 -13.09 30.33
C LEU A 310 16.30 -12.84 29.84
N PHE A 311 16.82 -13.80 29.06
CA PHE A 311 18.08 -13.64 28.32
C PHE A 311 17.76 -13.45 26.84
N LEU A 312 18.04 -12.25 26.31
CA LEU A 312 17.77 -11.90 24.92
C LEU A 312 18.96 -12.27 24.02
N PRO A 313 18.73 -12.64 22.74
CA PRO A 313 19.81 -12.86 21.79
C PRO A 313 20.72 -11.65 21.62
N ALA A 314 22.03 -11.88 21.56
CA ALA A 314 23.04 -10.86 21.37
C ALA A 314 23.40 -10.72 19.88
N ASN A 315 22.82 -9.73 19.21
CA ASN A 315 22.93 -9.57 17.76
C ASN A 315 24.09 -8.64 17.33
N GLU A 316 24.39 -7.61 18.13
CA GLU A 316 25.46 -6.65 17.85
C GLU A 316 26.10 -6.07 19.12
N PRO A 317 27.33 -5.54 19.05
CA PRO A 317 27.95 -4.82 20.16
C PRO A 317 27.15 -3.58 20.54
N GLY A 318 26.71 -3.49 21.80
CA GLY A 318 25.80 -2.45 22.28
C GLY A 318 26.49 -1.15 22.71
N SER A 319 27.81 -1.06 22.67
CA SER A 319 28.55 0.15 23.04
C SER A 319 29.96 0.18 22.48
N SER A 320 30.41 1.37 22.06
CA SER A 320 31.79 1.63 21.66
C SER A 320 32.78 1.69 22.83
N ILE A 321 32.31 1.99 24.05
CA ILE A 321 33.16 2.20 25.24
C ILE A 321 33.04 1.08 26.29
N MET A 322 31.94 0.30 26.26
CA MET A 322 31.71 -0.81 27.18
C MET A 322 31.78 -2.16 26.44
N PRO A 323 32.99 -2.77 26.31
CA PRO A 323 33.12 -4.10 25.75
C PRO A 323 32.20 -5.11 26.44
N GLY A 324 31.47 -5.90 25.65
CA GLY A 324 30.54 -6.93 26.13
C GLY A 324 29.14 -6.44 26.51
N LYS A 325 28.85 -5.13 26.44
CA LYS A 325 27.48 -4.63 26.61
C LYS A 325 26.62 -5.01 25.40
N ILE A 326 25.43 -5.54 25.66
CA ILE A 326 24.42 -5.94 24.66
C ILE A 326 23.12 -5.20 24.99
N ASN A 327 22.45 -4.63 23.97
CA ASN A 327 21.23 -3.84 24.12
C ASN A 327 20.01 -4.58 23.52
N PRO A 328 18.79 -4.29 23.99
CA PRO A 328 17.56 -4.83 23.41
C PRO A 328 17.14 -4.06 22.14
N THR A 329 18.03 -3.93 21.15
CA THR A 329 17.86 -3.05 19.98
C THR A 329 16.63 -3.37 19.12
N GLN A 330 16.23 -4.64 19.03
CA GLN A 330 15.01 -5.03 18.31
C GLN A 330 13.76 -4.52 19.02
N ALA A 331 13.74 -4.51 20.36
CA ALA A 331 12.65 -3.90 21.10
C ALA A 331 12.65 -2.38 20.89
N GLU A 332 13.83 -1.74 20.89
CA GLU A 332 13.99 -0.30 20.64
C GLU A 332 13.46 0.11 19.26
N ALA A 333 13.72 -0.68 18.21
CA ALA A 333 13.24 -0.38 16.86
C ALA A 333 11.72 -0.51 16.68
N ILE A 334 11.05 -1.34 17.49
CA ILE A 334 9.59 -1.53 17.44
C ILE A 334 8.84 -0.36 18.11
N THR A 335 9.46 0.32 19.08
CA THR A 335 8.84 1.36 19.91
C THR A 335 9.20 2.77 19.48
#